data_AF-A0A2T6BHH0-F1
#
_entry.id   AF-A0A2T6BHH0-F1
#
_cell.length_a   1.000
_cell.length_b   1.000
_cell.length_c   1.000
_cell.angle_alpha   90.00
_cell.angle_beta   90.00
_cell.angle_gamma   90.00
#
_symmetry.space_group_name_H-M   'P 1'
#
loop_
_entity.id
_entity.type
_entity.pdbx_description
1 polymer ?
#
loop_
_entity_poly.entity_id
_entity_poly.type
_entity_poly.pdbx_seq_one_letter_code
_entity_poly.pdbx_strand_id
1 'polypeptide(L)'
;MTNICRCLSFLFEIILHSPAPASEPLPDSACLPCSKVHLHVDSNRDGVPDDTYLTNNIWSSGPAGKGAILCVNCDNDDGKSGAKAIDNTDLKDNKINGGTDLSEIAPLDLRKETKASISPANVVLSVSSGSRSFQDYIRIFDGRAAGSVEIIGPSTGAEKTFSDADFDANGRIELGMEAVKFPNADLGSGQKAFDGYIELTLRVEAGGAVLHSETAKLRVAPWILFTHFDETEKVYVAAQPTGDLTENTGYFIPALKKILGGKLEVIPAGESLGDRWTQDIMELGYSAVPASHDLVSVIRTPRSRGAGPGDHFAKYPGREMLGPDFGYYEANKPIPNSSLDSFGNLECSPPIGTHYPFGRIVYGTTGGGTGHANMMVEMRELLEGQGIQDPIPLDTGWLTVGHVDEFLSFIPDKSGTHGFKVAFACPEDALDLVRKAAAAKPTAPLFDAITGNDGAVFPLPPLGSIGGYLDEYIAAKTAGQFMANADAVALQTKVQKTLNDQKTILKKELSLKDSDFIDLPILFTATDKTVLLDCIALTPGSVNMLVVTKAGRKADLIIPKPFGPVLGATGTKSEFEKAIDTAFAPNPDVKVHYVDCFLTYHIMQGEIHCGTNSNRKPPTKKWWQ
;
A
#
# COMPACT_ATOMS: atom_id res chain seq x y z
N MET A 1 -10.46 -25.06 58.29
CA MET A 1 -9.86 -26.33 58.77
C MET A 1 -8.61 -26.56 57.94
N THR A 2 -7.44 -26.09 58.41
CA THR A 2 -6.36 -26.90 59.06
C THR A 2 -5.82 -28.00 58.14
N ASN A 3 -4.53 -28.25 57.92
CA ASN A 3 -3.25 -27.83 58.51
C ASN A 3 -2.14 -28.54 57.66
N ILE A 4 -1.03 -27.87 57.31
CA ILE A 4 0.34 -28.05 57.85
C ILE A 4 1.20 -29.25 57.33
N CYS A 5 2.38 -28.86 56.82
CA CYS A 5 3.72 -29.49 56.77
C CYS A 5 3.99 -30.88 56.15
N ARG A 6 5.10 -30.94 55.39
CA ARG A 6 6.35 -31.63 55.85
C ARG A 6 7.56 -31.33 54.96
N CYS A 7 8.57 -30.68 55.56
CA CYS A 7 9.98 -30.83 55.20
C CYS A 7 10.59 -31.93 56.09
N LEU A 8 11.35 -32.85 55.48
CA LEU A 8 12.37 -33.72 56.08
C LEU A 8 13.59 -33.60 55.15
N SER A 9 14.86 -33.73 55.53
CA SER A 9 15.60 -33.88 56.79
C SER A 9 17.05 -33.96 56.34
N PHE A 10 18.01 -33.37 57.06
CA PHE A 10 19.37 -33.92 57.10
C PHE A 10 20.00 -33.71 58.48
N LEU A 11 20.64 -34.79 58.93
CA LEU A 11 21.22 -35.08 60.24
C LEU A 11 22.30 -34.08 60.70
N PHE A 12 22.48 -33.93 62.03
CA PHE A 12 23.63 -34.50 62.74
C PHE A 12 23.49 -34.38 64.28
N GLU A 13 23.71 -35.50 64.97
CA GLU A 13 23.91 -35.62 66.42
C GLU A 13 25.36 -35.29 66.80
N ILE A 14 25.61 -34.38 67.76
CA ILE A 14 26.76 -34.42 68.67
C ILE A 14 26.33 -33.95 70.06
N ILE A 15 26.80 -34.68 71.07
CA ILE A 15 26.43 -34.70 72.49
C ILE A 15 27.40 -33.81 73.32
N LEU A 16 26.82 -33.00 74.21
CA LEU A 16 27.25 -32.55 75.56
C LEU A 16 28.33 -31.46 75.81
N HIS A 17 27.90 -30.52 76.67
CA HIS A 17 28.60 -29.74 77.71
C HIS A 17 29.64 -28.66 77.32
N SER A 18 29.20 -27.40 77.30
CA SER A 18 29.94 -26.21 77.78
C SER A 18 28.98 -25.00 77.93
N PRO A 19 29.23 -24.06 78.88
CA PRO A 19 28.30 -22.97 79.18
C PRO A 19 28.26 -21.94 78.04
N ALA A 20 27.10 -21.31 77.86
CA ALA A 20 26.81 -20.35 76.81
C ALA A 20 27.83 -19.20 76.74
N PRO A 21 28.39 -18.88 75.56
CA PRO A 21 28.85 -17.54 75.28
C PRO A 21 27.65 -16.67 74.87
N ALA A 22 27.79 -15.37 75.10
CA ALA A 22 26.79 -14.34 74.83
C ALA A 22 26.17 -14.48 73.43
N SER A 23 24.89 -14.14 73.32
CA SER A 23 24.19 -13.96 72.05
C SER A 23 24.99 -12.98 71.18
N GLU A 24 25.64 -13.49 70.14
CA GLU A 24 26.06 -12.65 69.04
C GLU A 24 24.80 -12.01 68.44
N PRO A 25 24.78 -10.69 68.19
CA PRO A 25 23.72 -10.11 67.39
C PRO A 25 23.80 -10.75 66.00
N LEU A 26 22.64 -11.20 65.48
CA LEU A 26 22.51 -11.57 64.08
C LEU A 26 23.12 -10.45 63.21
N PRO A 27 23.90 -10.75 62.17
CA PRO A 27 24.43 -9.70 61.29
C PRO A 27 23.28 -8.86 60.72
N ASP A 28 23.43 -7.54 60.75
CA ASP A 28 22.50 -6.52 60.24
C ASP A 28 22.22 -6.59 58.72
N SER A 29 22.61 -7.68 58.04
CA SER A 29 22.22 -7.91 56.65
C SER A 29 20.84 -8.58 56.58
N ALA A 30 19.81 -7.92 57.12
CA ALA A 30 18.45 -8.16 56.68
C ALA A 30 18.40 -7.73 55.21
N CYS A 31 18.47 -8.70 54.29
CA CYS A 31 18.27 -8.45 52.88
C CYS A 31 16.83 -7.93 52.72
N LEU A 32 16.66 -6.62 52.60
CA LEU A 32 15.37 -6.04 52.25
C LEU A 32 14.90 -6.74 50.97
N PRO A 33 13.62 -7.14 50.87
CA PRO A 33 13.11 -7.70 49.62
C PRO A 33 13.24 -6.61 48.55
N CYS A 34 14.23 -6.73 47.68
CA CYS A 34 14.34 -5.89 46.48
C CYS A 34 13.21 -6.30 45.54
N SER A 35 12.38 -5.34 45.11
CA SER A 35 11.32 -5.65 44.16
C SER A 35 11.93 -6.05 42.81
N LYS A 36 11.36 -7.06 42.15
CA LYS A 36 11.60 -7.24 40.71
C LYS A 36 10.81 -6.19 39.93
N VAL A 37 11.25 -5.93 38.71
CA VAL A 37 10.58 -5.05 37.75
C VAL A 37 10.33 -5.85 36.49
N HIS A 38 9.11 -5.74 35.96
CA HIS A 38 8.67 -6.39 34.75
C HIS A 38 8.23 -5.36 33.71
N LEU A 39 8.37 -5.73 32.45
CA LEU A 39 8.00 -5.03 31.24
C LEU A 39 6.63 -5.54 30.81
N HIS A 40 5.69 -4.63 30.60
CA HIS A 40 4.32 -4.92 30.23
C HIS A 40 4.00 -4.22 28.91
N VAL A 41 3.46 -4.97 27.95
CA VAL A 41 3.09 -4.50 26.61
C VAL A 41 1.66 -4.92 26.31
N ASP A 42 1.02 -4.29 25.33
CA ASP A 42 -0.28 -4.70 24.81
C ASP A 42 -0.16 -5.98 23.95
N SER A 43 0.02 -7.13 24.60
CA SER A 43 0.21 -8.41 23.90
C SER A 43 -1.10 -8.97 23.36
N ASN A 44 -2.23 -8.67 24.03
CA ASN A 44 -3.56 -9.11 23.64
C ASN A 44 -4.22 -8.25 22.54
N ARG A 45 -3.64 -7.07 22.24
CA ARG A 45 -4.04 -6.13 21.18
C ARG A 45 -5.36 -5.40 21.47
N ASP A 46 -5.58 -5.01 22.73
CA ASP A 46 -6.76 -4.27 23.19
C ASP A 46 -6.51 -2.77 23.43
N GLY A 47 -5.26 -2.31 23.26
CA GLY A 47 -4.84 -0.92 23.45
C GLY A 47 -4.29 -0.59 24.84
N VAL A 48 -4.18 -1.57 25.74
CA VAL A 48 -3.69 -1.37 27.12
C VAL A 48 -2.56 -2.38 27.43
N PRO A 49 -1.51 -2.01 28.19
CA PRO A 49 -0.50 -2.97 28.61
C PRO A 49 -1.10 -4.08 29.48
N ASP A 50 -0.84 -5.33 29.12
CA ASP A 50 -1.30 -6.51 29.84
C ASP A 50 -0.77 -6.56 31.27
N ASP A 51 -1.58 -7.04 32.22
CA ASP A 51 -1.12 -7.31 33.58
C ASP A 51 -0.12 -8.48 33.66
N THR A 52 -0.16 -9.39 32.68
CA THR A 52 0.77 -10.51 32.60
C THR A 52 1.94 -10.19 31.66
N TYR A 53 3.16 -10.51 32.09
CA TYR A 53 4.39 -10.31 31.32
C TYR A 53 5.00 -11.62 30.79
N LEU A 54 4.46 -12.77 31.23
CA LEU A 54 5.05 -14.11 31.03
C LEU A 54 5.19 -14.56 29.57
N THR A 55 4.49 -13.91 28.64
CA THR A 55 4.49 -14.27 27.22
C THR A 55 4.94 -13.13 26.31
N ASN A 56 5.57 -12.09 26.87
CA ASN A 56 5.95 -10.92 26.10
C ASN A 56 7.03 -11.23 25.05
N ASN A 57 7.85 -12.25 25.28
CA ASN A 57 8.86 -12.72 24.33
C ASN A 57 8.30 -13.49 23.11
N ILE A 58 6.98 -13.68 23.03
CA ILE A 58 6.32 -14.39 21.93
C ILE A 58 5.51 -13.40 21.09
N TRP A 59 5.74 -13.44 19.78
CA TRP A 59 4.83 -12.84 18.80
C TRP A 59 4.26 -13.93 17.91
N SER A 60 2.93 -13.98 17.78
CA SER A 60 2.21 -14.97 16.96
C SER A 60 1.01 -14.33 16.26
N SER A 61 0.79 -14.69 15.00
CA SER A 61 -0.43 -14.33 14.27
C SER A 61 -1.59 -15.24 14.66
N GLY A 62 -2.80 -14.90 14.20
CA GLY A 62 -4.01 -15.66 14.44
C GLY A 62 -5.00 -14.90 15.31
N PRO A 63 -6.28 -15.32 15.36
CA PRO A 63 -7.29 -14.66 16.20
C PRO A 63 -7.00 -14.78 17.70
N ALA A 64 -6.24 -15.80 18.09
CA ALA A 64 -5.72 -16.01 19.46
C ALA A 64 -4.22 -15.70 19.57
N GLY A 65 -3.65 -15.09 18.53
CA GLY A 65 -2.26 -14.67 18.49
C GLY A 65 -1.98 -13.57 19.52
N LYS A 66 -0.72 -13.47 19.92
CA LYS A 66 -0.24 -12.53 20.94
C LYS A 66 0.96 -11.74 20.44
N GLY A 67 1.28 -10.66 21.14
CA GLY A 67 2.42 -9.79 20.90
C GLY A 67 1.99 -8.41 20.41
N ALA A 68 2.63 -7.39 20.97
CA ALA A 68 2.33 -6.00 20.72
C ALA A 68 2.69 -5.56 19.30
N ILE A 69 2.00 -4.50 18.86
CA ILE A 69 2.08 -3.95 17.52
C ILE A 69 2.49 -2.48 17.61
N LEU A 70 3.37 -2.04 16.71
CA LEU A 70 3.81 -0.65 16.60
C LEU A 70 3.31 -0.03 15.29
N CYS A 71 2.77 1.19 15.36
CA CYS A 71 2.49 1.99 14.16
C CYS A 71 3.80 2.60 13.62
N VAL A 72 3.92 2.73 12.29
CA VAL A 72 4.87 3.68 11.71
C VAL A 72 4.14 5.03 11.65
N ASN A 73 4.47 5.92 12.58
CA ASN A 73 3.78 7.19 12.82
C ASN A 73 4.07 8.21 11.70
N CYS A 74 3.47 8.01 10.53
CA CYS A 74 3.86 8.70 9.30
C CYS A 74 2.94 9.86 8.91
N ASP A 75 1.98 10.22 9.75
CA ASP A 75 1.15 11.40 9.61
C ASP A 75 1.76 12.63 10.27
N ASN A 76 0.97 13.69 10.40
CA ASN A 76 1.40 15.00 10.87
C ASN A 76 0.31 15.64 11.70
N ASP A 77 0.35 15.34 12.99
CA ASP A 77 -0.61 15.80 13.98
C ASP A 77 -0.33 17.19 14.53
N ASP A 78 0.89 17.68 14.36
CA ASP A 78 1.33 18.94 14.93
C ASP A 78 1.37 20.09 13.93
N GLY A 79 1.01 19.82 12.68
CA GLY A 79 0.93 20.80 11.60
C GLY A 79 2.28 21.33 11.15
N LYS A 80 3.38 20.56 11.35
CA LYS A 80 4.70 20.90 10.83
C LYS A 80 4.63 21.16 9.33
N SER A 81 5.23 22.25 8.89
CA SER A 81 5.28 22.64 7.47
C SER A 81 6.68 23.08 7.07
N GLY A 82 7.49 22.13 6.65
CA GLY A 82 8.83 22.30 6.10
C GLY A 82 8.91 21.99 4.60
N ALA A 83 10.07 22.25 4.01
CA ALA A 83 10.30 22.15 2.56
C ALA A 83 10.26 20.71 2.01
N LYS A 84 10.54 19.70 2.85
CA LYS A 84 10.43 18.28 2.49
C LYS A 84 9.30 17.67 3.30
N ALA A 85 8.30 17.11 2.60
CA ALA A 85 7.12 16.55 3.24
C ALA A 85 7.45 15.44 4.25
N ILE A 86 8.40 14.55 3.91
CA ILE A 86 8.81 13.48 4.83
C ILE A 86 9.36 14.01 6.16
N ASP A 87 10.02 15.18 6.16
CA ASP A 87 10.56 15.82 7.36
C ASP A 87 9.47 16.45 8.25
N ASN A 88 8.24 16.53 7.75
CA ASN A 88 7.08 17.05 8.47
C ASN A 88 6.27 15.95 9.17
N THR A 89 6.60 14.69 8.95
CA THR A 89 5.91 13.54 9.57
C THR A 89 6.34 13.37 11.02
N ASP A 90 5.47 12.81 11.87
CA ASP A 90 5.75 12.65 13.30
C ASP A 90 6.86 11.62 13.56
N LEU A 91 7.03 10.60 12.70
CA LEU A 91 8.19 9.69 12.76
C LEU A 91 9.56 10.40 12.65
N LYS A 92 9.61 11.65 12.15
CA LYS A 92 10.84 12.47 12.07
C LYS A 92 11.08 13.37 13.26
N ASP A 93 10.13 13.53 14.17
CA ASP A 93 10.35 14.30 15.38
C ASP A 93 10.94 13.46 16.51
N ASN A 94 10.93 13.97 17.74
CA ASN A 94 11.41 13.25 18.91
C ASN A 94 10.51 13.48 20.14
N LYS A 95 9.23 13.81 19.92
CA LYS A 95 8.30 14.16 21.00
C LYS A 95 6.86 13.81 20.63
N ILE A 96 6.07 13.44 21.63
CA ILE A 96 4.62 13.33 21.47
C ILE A 96 4.05 14.74 21.44
N ASN A 97 3.53 15.14 20.29
CA ASN A 97 3.24 16.54 20.04
C ASN A 97 1.88 16.99 20.60
N GLY A 98 0.90 16.10 20.56
CA GLY A 98 -0.49 16.40 20.86
C GLY A 98 -1.25 15.18 21.36
N GLY A 99 -2.56 15.35 21.57
CA GLY A 99 -3.44 14.24 21.95
C GLY A 99 -3.89 13.38 20.77
N THR A 100 -3.78 13.88 19.54
CA THR A 100 -4.12 13.14 18.32
C THR A 100 -3.11 12.04 18.05
N ASP A 101 -1.82 12.33 18.23
CA ASP A 101 -0.66 11.42 18.15
C ASP A 101 -0.80 10.12 18.97
N LEU A 102 -1.64 10.14 20.02
CA LEU A 102 -1.77 9.01 20.94
C LEU A 102 -2.41 7.77 20.31
N SER A 103 -3.08 7.86 19.17
CA SER A 103 -3.59 6.67 18.45
C SER A 103 -2.46 5.81 17.88
N GLU A 104 -1.33 6.41 17.55
CA GLU A 104 -0.18 5.81 16.88
C GLU A 104 0.85 5.32 17.90
N ILE A 105 0.82 5.89 19.12
CA ILE A 105 1.71 5.53 20.22
C ILE A 105 1.20 4.27 20.95
N ALA A 106 1.89 3.16 20.77
CA ALA A 106 1.66 1.91 21.49
C ALA A 106 2.10 2.04 22.97
N PRO A 107 1.38 1.45 23.93
CA PRO A 107 1.70 1.62 25.34
C PRO A 107 2.76 0.61 25.82
N LEU A 108 3.61 1.06 26.74
CA LEU A 108 4.62 0.26 27.42
C LEU A 108 4.69 0.66 28.90
N ASP A 109 4.70 -0.31 29.81
CA ASP A 109 4.94 -0.03 31.23
C ASP A 109 6.12 -0.82 31.77
N LEU A 110 6.85 -0.21 32.70
CA LEU A 110 7.73 -0.91 33.63
C LEU A 110 7.05 -0.93 35.00
N ARG A 111 6.78 -2.11 35.57
CA ARG A 111 6.02 -2.27 36.82
C ARG A 111 6.82 -3.05 37.85
N LYS A 112 6.89 -2.54 39.07
CA LYS A 112 7.45 -3.28 40.21
C LYS A 112 6.49 -4.41 40.60
N GLU A 113 7.03 -5.59 40.87
CA GLU A 113 6.27 -6.73 41.42
C GLU A 113 5.67 -6.41 42.80
N THR A 114 6.36 -5.57 43.58
CA THR A 114 5.93 -5.10 44.89
C THR A 114 6.22 -3.61 45.07
N LYS A 115 5.64 -2.98 46.10
CA LYS A 115 5.97 -1.58 46.44
C LYS A 115 7.32 -1.40 47.13
N ALA A 116 8.12 -2.46 47.28
CA ALA A 116 9.44 -2.36 47.89
C ALA A 116 10.41 -1.58 46.98
N SER A 117 11.39 -0.91 47.60
CA SER A 117 12.44 -0.21 46.84
C SER A 117 13.27 -1.21 46.04
N ILE A 118 13.71 -0.80 44.85
CA ILE A 118 14.70 -1.53 44.06
C ILE A 118 16.14 -1.11 44.39
N SER A 119 16.34 -0.03 45.16
CA SER A 119 17.67 0.47 45.51
C SER A 119 18.48 -0.60 46.29
N PRO A 120 19.78 -0.80 45.99
CA PRO A 120 20.64 -0.01 45.11
C PRO A 120 20.66 -0.47 43.64
N ALA A 121 19.73 -1.32 43.20
CA ALA A 121 19.63 -1.74 41.80
C ALA A 121 19.05 -0.63 40.91
N ASN A 122 19.38 -0.70 39.61
CA ASN A 122 18.78 0.11 38.56
C ASN A 122 18.09 -0.80 37.53
N VAL A 123 17.13 -0.24 36.79
CA VAL A 123 16.49 -0.90 35.66
C VAL A 123 17.09 -0.34 34.38
N VAL A 124 17.48 -1.19 33.45
CA VAL A 124 17.96 -0.82 32.11
C VAL A 124 16.98 -1.37 31.09
N LEU A 125 16.38 -0.49 30.29
CA LEU A 125 15.59 -0.85 29.11
C LEU A 125 16.46 -0.63 27.87
N SER A 126 16.52 -1.59 26.94
CA SER A 126 17.27 -1.46 25.71
C SER A 126 16.59 -2.08 24.49
N VAL A 127 16.97 -1.58 23.31
CA VAL A 127 16.59 -2.08 21.97
C VAL A 127 17.79 -2.65 21.21
N SER A 128 18.92 -2.84 21.90
CA SER A 128 20.08 -3.55 21.40
C SER A 128 20.06 -4.97 21.93
N SER A 129 19.97 -5.96 21.04
CA SER A 129 20.07 -7.39 21.37
C SER A 129 21.20 -8.01 20.55
N GLY A 130 22.26 -8.44 21.25
CA GLY A 130 23.44 -9.03 20.62
C GLY A 130 24.15 -8.09 19.63
N SER A 131 24.22 -8.49 18.36
CA SER A 131 24.87 -7.72 17.28
C SER A 131 23.93 -6.80 16.49
N ARG A 132 22.61 -6.82 16.79
CA ARG A 132 21.60 -5.99 16.11
C ARG A 132 21.08 -4.92 17.07
N SER A 133 21.25 -3.66 16.69
CA SER A 133 20.55 -2.55 17.33
C SER A 133 19.29 -2.24 16.52
N PHE A 134 18.16 -2.12 17.21
CA PHE A 134 16.90 -1.64 16.64
C PHE A 134 16.71 -0.12 16.83
N GLN A 135 17.72 0.60 17.31
CA GLN A 135 17.66 2.04 17.59
C GLN A 135 17.09 2.86 16.42
N ASP A 136 17.41 2.50 15.17
CA ASP A 136 16.96 3.22 13.98
C ASP A 136 15.55 2.81 13.48
N TYR A 137 14.80 2.01 14.25
CA TYR A 137 13.51 1.42 13.87
C TYR A 137 12.38 1.68 14.87
N ILE A 138 12.70 2.09 16.10
CA ILE A 138 11.75 2.37 17.18
C ILE A 138 12.11 3.64 17.92
N ARG A 139 11.08 4.35 18.38
CA ARG A 139 11.19 5.43 19.36
C ARG A 139 10.40 5.06 20.61
N ILE A 140 11.01 5.25 21.78
CA ILE A 140 10.37 5.09 23.09
C ILE A 140 10.42 6.44 23.80
N PHE A 141 9.27 6.89 24.29
CA PHE A 141 9.08 8.17 24.96
C PHE A 141 9.01 8.00 26.48
N ASP A 142 9.37 9.03 27.24
CA ASP A 142 9.30 9.08 28.71
C ASP A 142 7.87 9.11 29.30
N GLY A 143 6.86 8.98 28.46
CA GLY A 143 5.45 8.91 28.80
C GLY A 143 4.60 8.63 27.57
N ARG A 144 3.29 8.52 27.78
CA ARG A 144 2.29 8.39 26.71
C ARG A 144 1.28 9.55 26.79
N ALA A 145 1.81 10.77 26.70
CA ALA A 145 1.04 11.99 26.75
C ALA A 145 1.73 13.10 25.95
N ALA A 146 0.96 14.11 25.55
CA ALA A 146 1.51 15.29 24.89
C ALA A 146 2.64 15.93 25.74
N GLY A 147 3.76 16.22 25.09
CA GLY A 147 4.96 16.77 25.71
C GLY A 147 6.00 15.72 26.12
N SER A 148 5.69 14.43 26.07
CA SER A 148 6.67 13.37 26.27
C SER A 148 7.77 13.41 25.20
N VAL A 149 8.99 13.04 25.57
CA VAL A 149 10.18 13.13 24.72
C VAL A 149 10.86 11.78 24.55
N GLU A 150 11.54 11.60 23.43
CA GLU A 150 12.33 10.41 23.14
C GLU A 150 13.39 10.17 24.24
N ILE A 151 13.45 8.93 24.73
CA ILE A 151 14.47 8.43 25.65
C ILE A 151 15.28 7.26 25.10
N ILE A 152 14.73 6.53 24.11
CA ILE A 152 15.42 5.50 23.34
C ILE A 152 14.98 5.65 21.89
N GLY A 153 15.92 5.71 20.95
CA GLY A 153 15.59 5.86 19.53
C GLY A 153 16.68 6.57 18.71
N PRO A 154 16.34 7.01 17.48
CA PRO A 154 17.30 7.57 16.53
C PRO A 154 17.99 8.86 17.01
N SER A 155 17.34 9.65 17.88
CA SER A 155 17.81 10.95 18.35
C SER A 155 18.61 10.84 19.66
N THR A 156 18.58 9.68 20.31
CA THR A 156 19.13 9.44 21.64
C THR A 156 20.13 8.28 21.62
N GLY A 157 19.77 7.14 22.20
CA GLY A 157 20.60 5.95 22.32
C GLY A 157 19.74 4.70 22.27
N ALA A 158 20.39 3.54 22.35
CA ALA A 158 19.71 2.25 22.30
C ALA A 158 19.30 1.72 23.69
N GLU A 159 19.57 2.47 24.76
CA GLU A 159 19.25 2.09 26.15
C GLU A 159 18.96 3.29 27.05
N LYS A 160 18.16 3.06 28.09
CA LYS A 160 17.85 4.01 29.16
C LYS A 160 17.91 3.30 30.52
N THR A 161 18.56 3.95 31.47
CA THR A 161 18.61 3.52 32.87
C THR A 161 17.62 4.31 33.71
N PHE A 162 16.88 3.60 34.57
CA PHE A 162 15.94 4.10 35.54
C PHE A 162 16.36 3.66 36.96
N SER A 163 16.13 4.55 37.91
CA SER A 163 16.35 4.36 39.34
C SER A 163 15.03 4.12 40.06
N ASP A 164 15.09 3.81 41.36
CA ASP A 164 13.90 3.65 42.19
C ASP A 164 12.99 4.90 42.22
N ALA A 165 13.59 6.08 42.03
CA ALA A 165 12.92 7.38 42.09
C ALA A 165 12.11 7.72 40.84
N ASP A 166 12.33 7.02 39.72
CA ASP A 166 11.61 7.25 38.47
C ASP A 166 10.21 6.60 38.49
N PHE A 167 9.98 5.66 39.41
CA PHE A 167 8.68 5.00 39.56
C PHE A 167 7.68 5.87 40.33
N ASP A 168 6.43 5.86 39.88
CA ASP A 168 5.34 6.54 40.56
C ASP A 168 4.97 5.87 41.92
N ALA A 169 3.97 6.43 42.61
CA ALA A 169 3.50 5.93 43.89
C ALA A 169 2.89 4.50 43.83
N ASN A 170 2.60 4.00 42.63
CA ASN A 170 2.11 2.65 42.38
C ASN A 170 3.21 1.68 41.95
N GLY A 171 4.45 2.16 41.78
CA GLY A 171 5.56 1.35 41.27
C GLY A 171 5.50 1.17 39.76
N ARG A 172 4.97 2.15 39.01
CA ARG A 172 4.86 2.14 37.55
C ARG A 172 5.71 3.25 36.93
N ILE A 173 6.32 2.96 35.79
CA ILE A 173 6.81 3.92 34.81
C ILE A 173 5.98 3.69 33.54
N GLU A 174 5.23 4.71 33.11
CA GLU A 174 4.45 4.69 31.87
C GLU A 174 5.30 5.25 30.74
N LEU A 175 5.33 4.55 29.60
CA LEU A 175 6.11 4.89 28.41
C LEU A 175 5.23 4.74 27.14
N GLY A 176 5.63 5.43 26.08
CA GLY A 176 5.02 5.33 24.75
C GLY A 176 6.01 4.75 23.74
N MET A 177 5.53 4.05 22.71
CA MET A 177 6.36 3.50 21.64
C MET A 177 5.76 3.72 20.26
N GLU A 178 6.62 3.98 19.28
CA GLU A 178 6.26 3.99 17.86
C GLU A 178 7.40 3.39 17.02
N ALA A 179 7.07 2.92 15.81
CA ALA A 179 8.06 2.55 14.82
C ALA A 179 8.37 3.74 13.91
N VAL A 180 9.60 3.80 13.39
CA VAL A 180 10.04 4.89 12.50
C VAL A 180 10.29 4.44 11.05
N LYS A 181 10.22 3.12 10.80
CA LYS A 181 10.44 2.50 9.48
C LYS A 181 9.54 1.29 9.30
N PHE A 182 9.00 1.15 8.09
CA PHE A 182 8.32 -0.07 7.68
C PHE A 182 9.30 -1.25 7.53
N PRO A 183 8.80 -2.49 7.62
CA PRO A 183 9.54 -3.68 7.21
C PRO A 183 10.07 -3.58 5.77
N ASN A 184 11.24 -4.13 5.50
CA ASN A 184 11.84 -4.17 4.16
C ASN A 184 12.64 -5.48 3.95
N ALA A 185 12.61 -6.00 2.73
CA ALA A 185 13.48 -7.08 2.29
C ALA A 185 14.90 -6.57 1.97
N ASP A 186 15.82 -7.48 1.69
CA ASP A 186 17.14 -7.17 1.10
C ASP A 186 17.19 -7.79 -0.30
N LEU A 187 17.12 -6.92 -1.30
CA LEU A 187 17.23 -7.24 -2.72
C LEU A 187 18.48 -6.58 -3.34
N GLY A 188 19.44 -6.19 -2.49
CA GLY A 188 20.71 -5.63 -2.90
C GLY A 188 20.73 -4.11 -3.09
N SER A 189 19.80 -3.34 -2.51
CA SER A 189 19.92 -1.87 -2.48
C SER A 189 21.05 -1.36 -1.58
N GLY A 190 21.47 -2.19 -0.62
CA GLY A 190 22.36 -1.81 0.48
C GLY A 190 21.63 -1.38 1.77
N GLN A 191 20.29 -1.33 1.75
CA GLN A 191 19.49 -1.21 2.97
C GLN A 191 19.60 -2.50 3.80
N LYS A 192 19.62 -2.36 5.13
CA LYS A 192 19.60 -3.54 6.01
C LYS A 192 18.19 -4.13 6.01
N ALA A 193 18.07 -5.44 5.81
CA ALA A 193 16.80 -6.13 5.94
C ALA A 193 16.18 -5.89 7.33
N PHE A 194 14.87 -5.63 7.32
CA PHE A 194 14.07 -5.49 8.53
C PHE A 194 12.77 -6.27 8.37
N ASP A 195 12.68 -7.38 9.10
CA ASP A 195 11.55 -8.31 9.12
C ASP A 195 10.35 -7.80 9.95
N GLY A 196 10.40 -6.54 10.39
CA GLY A 196 9.35 -5.92 11.20
C GLY A 196 9.34 -6.32 12.66
N TYR A 197 10.22 -7.21 13.12
CA TYR A 197 10.28 -7.61 14.52
C TYR A 197 11.32 -6.79 15.29
N ILE A 198 10.92 -6.32 16.47
CA ILE A 198 11.78 -5.57 17.39
C ILE A 198 11.78 -6.29 18.73
N GLU A 199 12.96 -6.47 19.32
CA GLU A 199 13.10 -7.03 20.66
C GLU A 199 13.47 -5.92 21.65
N LEU A 200 12.67 -5.78 22.70
CA LEU A 200 13.02 -5.01 23.89
C LEU A 200 13.69 -5.93 24.90
N THR A 201 14.70 -5.43 25.60
CA THR A 201 15.32 -6.12 26.74
C THR A 201 15.21 -5.25 27.98
N LEU A 202 14.66 -5.81 29.06
CA LEU A 202 14.72 -5.24 30.40
C LEU A 202 15.76 -5.99 31.21
N ARG A 203 16.59 -5.26 31.96
CA ARG A 203 17.55 -5.80 32.94
C ARG A 203 17.40 -5.05 34.25
N VAL A 204 17.47 -5.76 35.37
CA VAL A 204 17.64 -5.18 36.71
C VAL A 204 19.08 -5.45 37.14
N GLU A 205 19.85 -4.41 37.41
CA GLU A 205 21.30 -4.51 37.64
C GLU A 205 21.70 -3.88 38.97
N ALA A 206 22.55 -4.57 39.74
CA ALA A 206 23.13 -4.02 40.97
C ALA A 206 24.60 -4.45 41.11
N GLY A 207 25.48 -3.52 41.48
CA GLY A 207 26.91 -3.82 41.70
C GLY A 207 27.61 -4.44 40.49
N GLY A 208 27.15 -4.16 39.27
CA GLY A 208 27.68 -4.72 38.02
C GLY A 208 27.15 -6.12 37.65
N ALA A 209 26.20 -6.68 38.41
CA ALA A 209 25.56 -7.95 38.10
C ALA A 209 24.11 -7.75 37.61
N VAL A 210 23.70 -8.52 36.59
CA VAL A 210 22.30 -8.61 36.16
C VAL A 210 21.55 -9.55 37.10
N LEU A 211 20.64 -9.00 37.90
CA LEU A 211 19.83 -9.73 38.88
C LEU A 211 18.56 -10.34 38.25
N HIS A 212 18.02 -9.68 37.23
CA HIS A 212 16.85 -10.12 36.49
C HIS A 212 16.95 -9.62 35.04
N SER A 213 16.43 -10.40 34.09
CA SER A 213 16.31 -9.97 32.71
C SER A 213 15.13 -10.66 32.04
N GLU A 214 14.48 -9.94 31.14
CA GLU A 214 13.38 -10.43 30.31
C GLU A 214 13.32 -9.65 29.01
N THR A 215 12.63 -10.21 28.03
CA THR A 215 12.48 -9.61 26.70
C THR A 215 11.02 -9.53 26.27
N ALA A 216 10.72 -8.56 25.41
CA ALA A 216 9.47 -8.49 24.68
C ALA A 216 9.70 -8.43 23.19
N LYS A 217 8.89 -9.17 22.43
CA LYS A 217 8.90 -9.21 20.98
C LYS A 217 7.72 -8.42 20.43
N LEU A 218 8.02 -7.34 19.73
CA LEU A 218 7.07 -6.44 19.09
C LEU A 218 7.05 -6.70 17.58
N ARG A 219 5.96 -6.29 16.91
CA ARG A 219 5.90 -6.27 15.45
C ARG A 219 5.43 -4.92 14.92
N VAL A 220 6.19 -4.35 14.00
CA VAL A 220 5.79 -3.16 13.24
C VAL A 220 4.64 -3.54 12.30
N ALA A 221 3.58 -2.72 12.29
CA ALA A 221 2.47 -2.89 11.36
C ALA A 221 2.97 -2.76 9.92
N PRO A 222 2.62 -3.71 9.02
CA PRO A 222 2.94 -3.57 7.61
C PRO A 222 2.08 -2.47 6.98
N TRP A 223 2.62 -1.83 5.95
CA TRP A 223 1.81 -1.05 5.02
C TRP A 223 1.06 -1.99 4.09
N ILE A 224 -0.26 -1.81 3.98
CA ILE A 224 -1.15 -2.66 3.22
C ILE A 224 -1.76 -1.86 2.08
N LEU A 225 -1.47 -2.27 0.86
CA LEU A 225 -2.06 -1.69 -0.34
C LEU A 225 -3.57 -2.01 -0.40
N PHE A 226 -4.40 -1.03 -0.75
CA PHE A 226 -5.81 -1.30 -0.97
C PHE A 226 -6.07 -2.15 -2.21
N THR A 227 -7.23 -2.82 -2.22
CA THR A 227 -7.70 -3.62 -3.34
C THR A 227 -9.02 -3.07 -3.88
N HIS A 228 -9.43 -3.52 -5.08
CA HIS A 228 -10.76 -3.20 -5.61
C HIS A 228 -11.92 -3.85 -4.82
N PHE A 229 -11.67 -4.60 -3.74
CA PHE A 229 -12.73 -4.99 -2.79
C PHE A 229 -13.03 -3.94 -1.74
N ASP A 230 -12.06 -3.09 -1.45
CA ASP A 230 -12.18 -2.08 -0.41
C ASP A 230 -13.07 -0.93 -0.92
N GLU A 231 -13.98 -0.49 -0.04
CA GLU A 231 -14.99 0.50 -0.40
C GLU A 231 -14.31 1.84 -0.74
N THR A 232 -14.57 2.36 -1.94
CA THR A 232 -14.02 3.64 -2.40
C THR A 232 -14.64 4.78 -1.61
N GLU A 233 -13.83 5.58 -0.93
CA GLU A 233 -14.28 6.75 -0.18
C GLU A 233 -14.17 8.03 -1.00
N LYS A 234 -13.02 8.22 -1.66
CA LYS A 234 -12.71 9.39 -2.49
C LYS A 234 -12.06 8.96 -3.79
N VAL A 235 -12.30 9.71 -4.86
CA VAL A 235 -11.63 9.59 -6.16
C VAL A 235 -11.01 10.92 -6.49
N TYR A 236 -9.72 10.94 -6.83
CA TYR A 236 -8.97 12.13 -7.18
C TYR A 236 -8.81 12.23 -8.70
N VAL A 237 -8.96 13.43 -9.25
CA VAL A 237 -8.65 13.73 -10.65
C VAL A 237 -8.03 15.13 -10.75
N ALA A 238 -6.95 15.27 -11.50
CA ALA A 238 -6.32 16.57 -11.75
C ALA A 238 -7.04 17.35 -12.87
N ALA A 239 -7.58 18.52 -12.55
CA ALA A 239 -8.05 19.46 -13.56
C ALA A 239 -6.89 19.93 -14.44
N GLN A 240 -7.14 20.06 -15.73
CA GLN A 240 -6.16 20.55 -16.70
C GLN A 240 -6.44 22.02 -17.07
N PRO A 241 -5.40 22.80 -17.44
CA PRO A 241 -5.58 24.16 -17.92
C PRO A 241 -6.57 24.23 -19.09
N THR A 242 -7.51 25.18 -19.03
CA THR A 242 -8.53 25.39 -20.07
C THR A 242 -7.91 25.94 -21.36
N GLY A 243 -8.54 25.65 -22.51
CA GLY A 243 -8.12 26.20 -23.82
C GLY A 243 -7.12 25.34 -24.59
N ASP A 244 -6.76 24.17 -24.05
CA ASP A 244 -6.04 23.10 -24.75
C ASP A 244 -7.03 22.08 -25.35
N LEU A 245 -6.66 21.44 -26.47
CA LEU A 245 -7.38 20.29 -27.03
C LEU A 245 -7.52 19.15 -26.02
N THR A 246 -6.63 19.07 -25.05
CA THR A 246 -6.55 17.98 -24.08
C THR A 246 -7.10 18.35 -22.69
N GLU A 247 -7.76 19.51 -22.56
CA GLU A 247 -8.37 19.93 -21.29
C GLU A 247 -9.56 19.04 -20.88
N ASN A 248 -9.71 18.78 -19.59
CA ASN A 248 -10.67 17.78 -19.08
C ASN A 248 -11.84 18.38 -18.28
N THR A 249 -11.94 19.72 -18.24
CA THR A 249 -12.91 20.40 -17.36
C THR A 249 -14.28 20.60 -17.99
N GLY A 250 -14.37 20.69 -19.33
CA GLY A 250 -15.64 20.90 -20.03
C GLY A 250 -16.54 19.65 -20.16
N TYR A 251 -15.96 18.44 -20.28
CA TYR A 251 -16.71 17.20 -20.43
C TYR A 251 -16.34 16.10 -19.43
N PHE A 252 -15.07 15.70 -19.39
CA PHE A 252 -14.63 14.51 -18.66
C PHE A 252 -14.91 14.58 -17.16
N ILE A 253 -14.47 15.65 -16.48
CA ILE A 253 -14.74 15.87 -15.06
C ILE A 253 -16.25 15.95 -14.76
N PRO A 254 -17.07 16.72 -15.51
CA PRO A 254 -18.52 16.68 -15.35
C PRO A 254 -19.13 15.28 -15.51
N ALA A 255 -18.65 14.47 -16.46
CA ALA A 255 -19.10 13.10 -16.65
C ALA A 255 -18.78 12.22 -15.43
N LEU A 256 -17.56 12.32 -14.90
CA LEU A 256 -17.18 11.65 -13.65
C LEU A 256 -18.04 12.15 -12.48
N LYS A 257 -18.26 13.46 -12.35
CA LYS A 257 -19.04 14.05 -11.25
C LYS A 257 -20.49 13.55 -11.25
N LYS A 258 -21.07 13.31 -12.43
CA LYS A 258 -22.42 12.74 -12.58
C LYS A 258 -22.51 11.31 -12.01
N ILE A 259 -21.43 10.53 -12.10
CA ILE A 259 -21.39 9.13 -11.64
C ILE A 259 -21.00 9.09 -10.15
N LEU A 260 -19.97 9.82 -9.77
CA LEU A 260 -19.31 9.76 -8.46
C LEU A 260 -19.92 10.70 -7.41
N GLY A 261 -20.59 11.77 -7.83
CA GLY A 261 -21.17 12.77 -6.95
C GLY A 261 -20.16 13.35 -5.96
N GLY A 262 -20.45 13.23 -4.67
CA GLY A 262 -19.61 13.75 -3.59
C GLY A 262 -18.26 13.05 -3.41
N LYS A 263 -18.07 11.85 -3.99
CA LYS A 263 -16.80 11.12 -3.88
C LYS A 263 -15.68 11.70 -4.77
N LEU A 264 -16.02 12.47 -5.80
CA LEU A 264 -15.03 13.05 -6.72
C LEU A 264 -14.41 14.32 -6.11
N GLU A 265 -13.10 14.24 -5.87
CA GLU A 265 -12.19 15.33 -5.59
C GLU A 265 -11.51 15.79 -6.88
N VAL A 266 -11.66 17.07 -7.20
CA VAL A 266 -10.96 17.68 -8.33
C VAL A 266 -9.76 18.44 -7.78
N ILE A 267 -8.55 17.94 -8.08
CA ILE A 267 -7.30 18.63 -7.76
C ILE A 267 -7.20 19.85 -8.69
N PRO A 268 -7.01 21.07 -8.17
CA PRO A 268 -6.93 22.27 -9.00
C PRO A 268 -5.79 22.22 -10.03
N ALA A 269 -6.00 22.80 -11.20
CA ALA A 269 -4.98 22.84 -12.26
C ALA A 269 -3.69 23.57 -11.84
N GLY A 270 -3.77 24.47 -10.85
CA GLY A 270 -2.60 25.12 -10.26
C GLY A 270 -1.72 24.18 -9.44
N GLU A 271 -2.26 23.05 -8.96
CA GLU A 271 -1.50 22.04 -8.23
C GLU A 271 -0.83 21.05 -9.16
N SER A 272 -1.53 20.64 -10.21
CA SER A 272 -1.02 19.65 -11.16
C SER A 272 -0.09 20.26 -12.21
N LEU A 273 -0.22 21.56 -12.48
CA LEU A 273 0.57 22.32 -13.45
C LEU A 273 0.67 21.64 -14.83
N GLY A 274 -0.40 20.97 -15.25
CA GLY A 274 -0.51 20.27 -16.54
C GLY A 274 -0.09 18.80 -16.51
N ASP A 275 0.42 18.27 -15.39
CA ASP A 275 0.43 16.83 -15.15
C ASP A 275 -1.01 16.36 -14.88
N ARG A 276 -1.40 15.20 -15.39
CA ARG A 276 -2.78 14.69 -15.27
C ARG A 276 -2.84 13.29 -14.69
N TRP A 277 -1.69 12.67 -14.48
CA TRP A 277 -1.56 11.27 -14.16
C TRP A 277 -1.61 11.10 -12.64
N THR A 278 -2.81 11.27 -12.09
CA THR A 278 -3.05 11.19 -10.64
C THR A 278 -2.69 9.81 -10.08
N GLN A 279 -2.86 8.75 -10.88
CA GLN A 279 -2.47 7.38 -10.51
C GLN A 279 -0.95 7.26 -10.34
N ASP A 280 -0.19 7.87 -11.24
CA ASP A 280 1.24 7.64 -11.35
C ASP A 280 2.05 8.19 -10.19
N ILE A 281 1.55 9.24 -9.51
CA ILE A 281 2.34 10.00 -8.55
C ILE A 281 2.29 9.44 -7.12
N MET A 282 1.32 8.57 -6.83
CA MET A 282 1.00 8.17 -5.47
C MET A 282 0.21 6.88 -5.41
N GLU A 283 0.36 6.13 -4.33
CA GLU A 283 -0.41 4.93 -4.08
C GLU A 283 -0.87 4.94 -2.62
N LEU A 284 -2.15 4.60 -2.39
CA LEU A 284 -2.74 4.67 -1.07
C LEU A 284 -2.80 3.28 -0.44
N GLY A 285 -2.42 3.22 0.83
CA GLY A 285 -2.57 2.04 1.66
C GLY A 285 -2.91 2.42 3.08
N TYR A 286 -2.80 1.46 3.99
CA TYR A 286 -3.07 1.68 5.40
C TYR A 286 -2.23 0.76 6.28
N SER A 287 -2.08 1.15 7.54
CA SER A 287 -1.53 0.33 8.61
C SER A 287 -2.59 0.17 9.68
N ALA A 288 -3.00 -1.07 9.95
CA ALA A 288 -3.91 -1.33 11.07
C ALA A 288 -3.13 -1.50 12.37
N VAL A 289 -3.64 -0.90 13.45
CA VAL A 289 -3.12 -1.06 14.82
C VAL A 289 -4.23 -1.41 15.81
N PRO A 290 -3.88 -1.91 17.02
CA PRO A 290 -4.85 -2.15 18.10
C PRO A 290 -5.70 -0.91 18.45
N ALA A 291 -6.76 -1.08 19.25
CA ALA A 291 -7.65 0.00 19.70
C ALA A 291 -8.49 0.73 18.62
N SER A 292 -8.69 0.10 17.45
CA SER A 292 -9.58 0.56 16.37
C SER A 292 -9.14 1.83 15.62
N HIS A 293 -7.85 2.15 15.65
CA HIS A 293 -7.27 3.14 14.74
C HIS A 293 -6.61 2.41 13.56
N ASP A 294 -6.87 2.87 12.33
CA ASP A 294 -6.20 2.42 11.11
C ASP A 294 -5.65 3.68 10.43
N LEU A 295 -4.32 3.77 10.30
CA LEU A 295 -3.68 4.92 9.69
C LEU A 295 -3.65 4.73 8.18
N VAL A 296 -4.44 5.50 7.45
CA VAL A 296 -4.34 5.59 5.98
C VAL A 296 -3.07 6.38 5.65
N SER A 297 -2.26 5.90 4.72
CA SER A 297 -1.07 6.61 4.29
C SER A 297 -0.83 6.50 2.80
N VAL A 298 -0.22 7.54 2.25
CA VAL A 298 0.16 7.62 0.85
C VAL A 298 1.66 7.42 0.70
N ILE A 299 2.05 6.48 -0.16
CA ILE A 299 3.41 6.36 -0.63
C ILE A 299 3.55 7.19 -1.90
N ARG A 300 4.59 8.01 -1.95
CA ARG A 300 4.96 8.75 -3.16
C ARG A 300 5.71 7.83 -4.13
N THR A 301 5.43 7.97 -5.43
CA THR A 301 6.17 7.27 -6.48
C THR A 301 7.69 7.50 -6.41
N PRO A 302 8.51 6.47 -6.69
CA PRO A 302 9.95 6.63 -6.94
C PRO A 302 10.28 7.49 -8.17
N ARG A 303 9.32 7.72 -9.07
CA ARG A 303 9.51 8.52 -10.28
C ARG A 303 9.55 10.01 -9.97
N SER A 304 10.65 10.66 -10.30
CA SER A 304 10.67 12.11 -10.48
C SER A 304 10.19 12.46 -11.88
N ARG A 305 9.35 13.49 -11.97
CA ARG A 305 8.96 14.11 -13.24
C ARG A 305 9.97 15.21 -13.68
N GLY A 306 11.13 15.29 -13.02
CA GLY A 306 12.21 16.25 -13.31
C GLY A 306 12.05 17.62 -12.65
N ALA A 307 13.00 18.54 -12.85
CA ALA A 307 12.90 19.90 -12.33
C ALA A 307 11.86 20.70 -13.16
N GLY A 308 10.58 20.58 -12.82
CA GLY A 308 9.50 21.24 -13.54
C GLY A 308 8.11 20.95 -12.96
N PRO A 309 7.05 21.39 -13.66
CA PRO A 309 5.65 21.22 -13.27
C PRO A 309 5.25 19.83 -12.78
N GLY A 310 5.73 18.76 -13.43
CA GLY A 310 5.34 17.41 -13.02
C GLY A 310 5.87 17.00 -11.64
N ASP A 311 7.03 17.49 -11.20
CA ASP A 311 7.56 17.13 -9.88
C ASP A 311 6.95 17.99 -8.77
N HIS A 312 6.28 19.08 -9.14
CA HIS A 312 5.36 19.78 -8.23
C HIS A 312 4.14 18.90 -7.92
N PHE A 313 3.54 18.30 -8.96
CA PHE A 313 2.41 17.38 -8.77
C PHE A 313 2.83 16.11 -8.04
N ALA A 314 4.01 15.55 -8.33
CA ALA A 314 4.54 14.40 -7.58
C ALA A 314 4.77 14.68 -6.07
N LYS A 315 4.80 15.95 -5.65
CA LYS A 315 4.87 16.36 -4.23
C LYS A 315 3.50 16.68 -3.63
N TYR A 316 2.44 16.72 -4.43
CA TYR A 316 1.08 16.95 -3.96
C TYR A 316 0.70 16.10 -2.75
N PRO A 317 0.98 14.77 -2.71
CA PRO A 317 0.54 13.95 -1.58
C PRO A 317 1.15 14.43 -0.26
N GLY A 318 2.44 14.76 -0.25
CA GLY A 318 3.13 15.23 0.95
C GLY A 318 2.83 16.68 1.33
N ARG A 319 2.32 17.50 0.41
CA ARG A 319 1.96 18.90 0.68
C ARG A 319 0.50 19.08 1.09
N GLU A 320 -0.40 18.37 0.42
CA GLU A 320 -1.84 18.62 0.47
C GLU A 320 -2.63 17.45 1.09
N MET A 321 -2.04 16.25 1.20
CA MET A 321 -2.70 15.08 1.80
C MET A 321 -2.15 14.72 3.18
N LEU A 322 -0.85 14.90 3.41
CA LEU A 322 -0.24 14.75 4.73
C LEU A 322 -0.93 15.66 5.75
N GLY A 323 -1.41 15.08 6.83
CA GLY A 323 -2.06 15.77 7.93
C GLY A 323 -2.52 14.77 8.99
N PRO A 324 -3.31 15.21 9.99
CA PRO A 324 -3.80 14.31 11.05
C PRO A 324 -4.55 13.11 10.48
N ASP A 325 -4.25 11.90 10.97
CA ASP A 325 -4.82 10.61 10.52
C ASP A 325 -4.59 10.30 9.02
N PHE A 326 -3.63 10.98 8.38
CA PHE A 326 -3.28 10.74 6.97
C PHE A 326 -1.77 10.80 6.74
N GLY A 327 -1.16 9.61 6.69
CA GLY A 327 0.29 9.44 6.60
C GLY A 327 0.90 9.70 5.22
N TYR A 328 2.20 9.99 5.21
CA TYR A 328 3.03 10.14 4.01
C TYR A 328 4.34 9.39 4.18
N TYR A 329 4.75 8.63 3.15
CA TYR A 329 6.01 7.89 3.19
C TYR A 329 6.77 7.94 1.84
N GLU A 330 8.09 7.90 1.93
CA GLU A 330 8.99 7.80 0.78
C GLU A 330 9.91 6.59 0.97
N ALA A 331 9.79 5.58 0.10
CA ALA A 331 10.64 4.38 0.14
C ALA A 331 12.09 4.68 -0.29
N ASN A 332 12.26 5.67 -1.16
CA ASN A 332 13.54 5.99 -1.79
C ASN A 332 13.60 7.44 -2.24
N LYS A 333 14.81 7.89 -2.56
CA LYS A 333 15.00 9.15 -3.27
C LYS A 333 14.48 9.01 -4.70
N PRO A 334 13.60 9.91 -5.18
CA PRO A 334 13.08 9.83 -6.54
C PRO A 334 14.13 10.03 -7.62
N ILE A 335 13.95 9.37 -8.76
CA ILE A 335 14.85 9.43 -9.92
C ILE A 335 14.10 9.78 -11.22
N PRO A 336 14.73 10.47 -12.19
CA PRO A 336 14.11 10.75 -13.48
C PRO A 336 14.08 9.50 -14.39
N ASN A 337 13.23 9.54 -15.42
CA ASN A 337 13.18 8.56 -16.53
C ASN A 337 12.95 7.09 -16.10
N SER A 338 12.04 6.85 -15.17
CA SER A 338 11.64 5.49 -14.76
C SER A 338 10.12 5.28 -14.87
N SER A 339 9.65 4.89 -16.05
CA SER A 339 8.20 4.73 -16.27
C SER A 339 7.58 3.68 -15.35
N LEU A 340 8.26 2.54 -15.15
CA LEU A 340 7.83 1.42 -14.29
C LEU A 340 7.85 1.75 -12.78
N ASP A 341 8.39 2.90 -12.37
CA ASP A 341 8.25 3.41 -11.00
C ASP A 341 6.93 4.15 -10.78
N SER A 342 6.22 4.54 -11.84
CA SER A 342 4.90 5.17 -11.71
C SER A 342 3.91 4.16 -11.18
N PHE A 343 2.97 4.60 -10.34
CA PHE A 343 2.07 3.67 -9.64
C PHE A 343 0.83 3.22 -10.43
N GLY A 344 0.66 3.63 -11.70
CA GLY A 344 -0.11 2.80 -12.65
C GLY A 344 0.50 1.40 -12.84
N ASN A 345 1.78 1.24 -12.53
CA ASN A 345 2.48 -0.04 -12.51
C ASN A 345 2.42 -0.78 -11.16
N LEU A 346 1.61 -0.33 -10.20
CA LEU A 346 1.50 -0.94 -8.87
C LEU A 346 0.03 -1.18 -8.51
N GLU A 347 -0.38 -2.45 -8.56
CA GLU A 347 -1.76 -2.87 -8.33
C GLU A 347 -1.85 -3.90 -7.20
N CYS A 348 -3.06 -4.23 -6.76
CA CYS A 348 -3.28 -5.34 -5.83
C CYS A 348 -4.49 -6.19 -6.21
N SER A 349 -4.27 -7.50 -6.26
CA SER A 349 -5.38 -8.46 -6.36
C SER A 349 -6.23 -8.43 -5.08
N PRO A 350 -7.54 -8.71 -5.16
CA PRO A 350 -8.35 -8.93 -3.98
C PRO A 350 -7.92 -10.17 -3.17
N PRO A 351 -8.44 -10.35 -1.94
CA PRO A 351 -8.11 -11.50 -1.09
C PRO A 351 -8.27 -12.87 -1.76
N ILE A 352 -7.28 -13.75 -1.55
CA ILE A 352 -7.23 -15.12 -2.07
C ILE A 352 -7.18 -16.11 -0.91
N GLY A 353 -8.34 -16.71 -0.65
CA GLY A 353 -8.52 -17.67 0.43
C GLY A 353 -8.02 -17.14 1.78
N THR A 354 -7.43 -18.04 2.57
CA THR A 354 -6.85 -17.70 3.88
C THR A 354 -5.35 -17.44 3.82
N HIS A 355 -4.67 -17.80 2.72
CA HIS A 355 -3.23 -17.63 2.57
C HIS A 355 -2.84 -16.19 2.21
N TYR A 356 -3.64 -15.51 1.39
CA TYR A 356 -3.44 -14.11 1.04
C TYR A 356 -4.69 -13.29 1.38
N PRO A 357 -4.97 -13.08 2.68
CA PRO A 357 -6.19 -12.45 3.14
C PRO A 357 -6.32 -10.95 2.79
N PHE A 358 -5.23 -10.33 2.36
CA PHE A 358 -5.15 -8.94 1.89
C PHE A 358 -4.80 -8.88 0.39
N GLY A 359 -4.88 -10.03 -0.29
CA GLY A 359 -4.48 -10.14 -1.68
C GLY A 359 -2.98 -10.21 -1.88
N ARG A 360 -2.57 -10.01 -3.12
CA ARG A 360 -1.17 -9.98 -3.57
C ARG A 360 -0.96 -8.78 -4.46
N ILE A 361 0.11 -8.03 -4.19
CA ILE A 361 0.58 -6.94 -5.04
C ILE A 361 0.92 -7.49 -6.43
N VAL A 362 0.64 -6.71 -7.47
CA VAL A 362 0.97 -7.02 -8.86
C VAL A 362 1.68 -5.79 -9.43
N TYR A 363 2.88 -5.96 -9.98
CA TYR A 363 3.60 -4.87 -10.62
C TYR A 363 4.35 -5.33 -11.86
N GLY A 364 4.65 -4.41 -12.76
CA GLY A 364 5.33 -4.69 -14.01
C GLY A 364 6.85 -4.60 -13.94
N THR A 365 7.49 -5.43 -14.75
CA THR A 365 8.94 -5.57 -14.92
C THR A 365 9.31 -5.46 -16.39
N THR A 366 10.59 -5.25 -16.67
CA THR A 366 11.06 -5.06 -18.05
C THR A 366 10.92 -6.30 -18.94
N GLY A 367 10.75 -7.52 -18.38
CA GLY A 367 10.70 -8.77 -19.16
C GLY A 367 11.93 -9.06 -20.02
N GLY A 368 13.02 -8.28 -19.87
CA GLY A 368 14.18 -8.30 -20.76
C GLY A 368 14.07 -7.38 -22.00
N GLY A 369 13.01 -6.57 -22.12
CA GLY A 369 12.83 -5.57 -23.17
C GLY A 369 13.80 -4.39 -23.08
N THR A 370 14.03 -3.73 -24.21
CA THR A 370 14.98 -2.61 -24.34
C THR A 370 14.23 -1.28 -24.28
N GLY A 371 14.12 -0.65 -23.11
CA GLY A 371 13.53 0.69 -23.01
C GLY A 371 13.17 1.15 -21.61
N HIS A 372 12.92 0.20 -20.71
CA HIS A 372 12.54 0.46 -19.33
C HIS A 372 13.62 0.01 -18.35
N ALA A 373 13.70 0.68 -17.20
CA ALA A 373 14.34 0.16 -16.00
C ALA A 373 13.27 -0.49 -15.11
N ASN A 374 13.63 -1.55 -14.38
CA ASN A 374 12.72 -2.10 -13.36
C ASN A 374 12.43 -1.06 -12.28
N MET A 375 11.27 -1.19 -11.63
CA MET A 375 10.94 -0.45 -10.42
C MET A 375 12.12 -0.49 -9.43
N MET A 376 12.39 0.68 -8.83
CA MET A 376 13.49 0.91 -7.90
C MET A 376 13.57 -0.20 -6.85
N VAL A 377 14.80 -0.65 -6.60
CA VAL A 377 15.04 -1.82 -5.73
C VAL A 377 14.55 -1.58 -4.32
N GLU A 378 14.71 -0.37 -3.77
CA GLU A 378 14.21 0.03 -2.46
C GLU A 378 12.68 -0.01 -2.36
N MET A 379 11.98 0.36 -3.44
CA MET A 379 10.52 0.26 -3.49
C MET A 379 10.08 -1.21 -3.50
N ARG A 380 10.75 -2.06 -4.28
CA ARG A 380 10.49 -3.51 -4.27
C ARG A 380 10.82 -4.15 -2.91
N GLU A 381 11.91 -3.73 -2.28
CA GLU A 381 12.28 -4.16 -0.91
C GLU A 381 11.20 -3.78 0.10
N LEU A 382 10.64 -2.57 0.01
CA LEU A 382 9.51 -2.17 0.83
C LEU A 382 8.31 -3.10 0.56
N LEU A 383 7.87 -3.25 -0.68
CA LEU A 383 6.69 -4.07 -1.02
C LEU A 383 6.84 -5.53 -0.58
N GLU A 384 7.99 -6.16 -0.84
CA GLU A 384 8.28 -7.54 -0.43
C GLU A 384 8.41 -7.66 1.10
N GLY A 385 9.00 -6.67 1.76
CA GLY A 385 9.22 -6.65 3.20
C GLY A 385 7.97 -6.65 4.05
N GLN A 386 6.83 -6.18 3.51
CA GLN A 386 5.56 -6.19 4.24
C GLN A 386 5.08 -7.62 4.57
N GLY A 387 5.46 -8.59 3.73
CA GLY A 387 5.26 -10.03 3.98
C GLY A 387 3.82 -10.54 4.00
N ILE A 388 2.83 -9.68 3.72
CA ILE A 388 1.40 -10.05 3.78
C ILE A 388 0.67 -9.95 2.43
N GLN A 389 1.25 -9.23 1.46
CA GLN A 389 0.73 -9.06 0.09
C GLN A 389 1.77 -9.46 -0.97
N ASP A 390 2.62 -10.45 -0.62
CA ASP A 390 3.62 -11.13 -1.46
C ASP A 390 3.52 -10.81 -2.98
N PRO A 391 4.39 -9.94 -3.52
CA PRO A 391 4.24 -9.39 -4.86
C PRO A 391 4.32 -10.43 -6.01
N ILE A 392 3.66 -10.10 -7.13
CA ILE A 392 3.69 -10.86 -8.39
C ILE A 392 4.25 -9.94 -9.50
N PRO A 393 5.46 -10.21 -10.00
CA PRO A 393 5.99 -9.49 -11.16
C PRO A 393 5.36 -10.00 -12.45
N LEU A 394 4.93 -9.08 -13.32
CA LEU A 394 4.51 -9.34 -14.69
C LEU A 394 5.47 -8.68 -15.68
N ASP A 395 5.56 -9.19 -16.90
CA ASP A 395 6.29 -8.51 -17.97
C ASP A 395 5.39 -7.45 -18.62
N THR A 396 5.79 -6.20 -18.44
CA THR A 396 5.16 -5.01 -19.04
C THR A 396 6.13 -4.24 -19.94
N GLY A 397 7.36 -4.73 -20.10
CA GLY A 397 8.40 -4.04 -20.86
C GLY A 397 8.14 -3.94 -22.36
N TRP A 398 7.11 -4.65 -22.85
CA TRP A 398 6.62 -4.59 -24.22
C TRP A 398 5.70 -3.38 -24.50
N LEU A 399 5.21 -2.69 -23.47
CA LEU A 399 4.39 -1.48 -23.60
C LEU A 399 5.26 -0.21 -23.55
N THR A 400 4.88 0.84 -24.27
CA THR A 400 5.56 2.15 -24.22
C THR A 400 5.55 2.74 -22.82
N VAL A 401 4.40 2.69 -22.14
CA VAL A 401 4.25 3.22 -20.78
C VAL A 401 4.73 2.18 -19.77
N GLY A 402 4.35 0.92 -19.95
CA GLY A 402 4.97 -0.20 -19.26
C GLY A 402 4.28 -0.55 -17.94
N HIS A 403 2.98 -0.32 -17.84
CA HIS A 403 2.20 -0.47 -16.61
C HIS A 403 1.28 -1.69 -16.66
N VAL A 404 0.98 -2.26 -15.50
CA VAL A 404 0.05 -3.40 -15.40
C VAL A 404 -1.40 -2.99 -15.62
N ASP A 405 -1.79 -1.77 -15.23
CA ASP A 405 -3.15 -1.24 -15.39
C ASP A 405 -3.58 -1.07 -16.86
N GLU A 406 -2.64 -1.12 -17.81
CA GLU A 406 -2.89 -1.04 -19.25
C GLU A 406 -3.57 -2.30 -19.79
N PHE A 407 -3.42 -3.46 -19.13
CA PHE A 407 -3.96 -4.73 -19.63
C PHE A 407 -4.77 -5.55 -18.62
N LEU A 408 -4.85 -5.14 -17.34
CA LEU A 408 -5.69 -5.82 -16.36
C LEU A 408 -6.40 -4.86 -15.40
N SER A 409 -7.53 -5.31 -14.84
CA SER A 409 -8.16 -4.73 -13.66
C SER A 409 -8.94 -5.80 -12.89
N PHE A 410 -8.98 -5.69 -11.57
CA PHE A 410 -9.73 -6.62 -10.72
C PHE A 410 -11.16 -6.15 -10.50
N ILE A 411 -12.13 -7.01 -10.78
CA ILE A 411 -13.56 -6.71 -10.75
C ILE A 411 -14.26 -7.57 -9.68
N PRO A 412 -14.96 -6.97 -8.71
CA PRO A 412 -15.84 -7.72 -7.81
C PRO A 412 -16.87 -8.55 -8.58
N ASP A 413 -16.83 -9.87 -8.43
CA ASP A 413 -17.72 -10.81 -9.12
C ASP A 413 -17.80 -12.12 -8.32
N LYS A 414 -18.95 -12.34 -7.66
CA LYS A 414 -19.18 -13.52 -6.82
C LYS A 414 -19.10 -14.85 -7.56
N SER A 415 -19.17 -14.85 -8.90
CA SER A 415 -19.04 -16.06 -9.71
C SER A 415 -17.59 -16.48 -9.95
N GLY A 416 -16.62 -15.60 -9.71
CA GLY A 416 -15.19 -15.94 -9.79
C GLY A 416 -14.71 -16.76 -8.59
N THR A 417 -13.63 -17.51 -8.77
CA THR A 417 -13.10 -18.46 -7.78
C THR A 417 -12.93 -17.86 -6.38
N HIS A 418 -12.44 -16.61 -6.29
CA HIS A 418 -12.22 -15.90 -5.01
C HIS A 418 -13.21 -14.74 -4.81
N GLY A 419 -14.32 -14.72 -5.55
CA GLY A 419 -15.30 -13.63 -5.52
C GLY A 419 -14.89 -12.39 -6.32
N PHE A 420 -13.89 -12.53 -7.20
CA PHE A 420 -13.52 -11.54 -8.20
C PHE A 420 -13.20 -12.22 -9.53
N LYS A 421 -13.23 -11.44 -10.60
CA LYS A 421 -12.65 -11.77 -11.91
C LYS A 421 -11.66 -10.71 -12.35
N VAL A 422 -10.80 -11.06 -13.30
CA VAL A 422 -9.83 -10.13 -13.89
C VAL A 422 -10.38 -9.68 -15.24
N ALA A 423 -10.76 -8.40 -15.36
CA ALA A 423 -10.93 -7.79 -16.68
C ALA A 423 -9.56 -7.72 -17.36
N PHE A 424 -9.45 -8.25 -18.57
CA PHE A 424 -8.16 -8.47 -19.21
C PHE A 424 -8.20 -8.08 -20.69
N ALA A 425 -7.13 -7.46 -21.19
CA ALA A 425 -7.07 -7.04 -22.58
C ALA A 425 -7.10 -8.27 -23.51
N CYS A 426 -7.91 -8.20 -24.56
CA CYS A 426 -8.07 -9.28 -25.54
C CYS A 426 -8.06 -8.73 -26.98
N PRO A 427 -6.87 -8.56 -27.58
CA PRO A 427 -6.73 -8.17 -28.99
C PRO A 427 -7.37 -9.14 -29.97
N GLU A 428 -7.43 -10.43 -29.67
CA GLU A 428 -8.07 -11.41 -30.56
C GLU A 428 -9.58 -11.21 -30.64
N ASP A 429 -10.26 -10.96 -29.51
CA ASP A 429 -11.69 -10.63 -29.51
C ASP A 429 -11.96 -9.32 -30.27
N ALA A 430 -11.10 -8.32 -30.08
CA ALA A 430 -11.16 -7.07 -30.83
C ALA A 430 -11.03 -7.30 -32.34
N LEU A 431 -10.02 -8.06 -32.76
CA LEU A 431 -9.77 -8.41 -34.16
C LEU A 431 -10.95 -9.17 -34.77
N ASP A 432 -11.56 -10.10 -34.03
CA ASP A 432 -12.70 -10.89 -34.48
C ASP A 432 -13.95 -10.02 -34.68
N LEU A 433 -14.20 -9.06 -33.78
CA LEU A 433 -15.28 -8.08 -33.92
C LEU A 433 -15.04 -7.15 -35.12
N VAL A 434 -13.81 -6.68 -35.33
CA VAL A 434 -13.44 -5.87 -36.51
C VAL A 434 -13.60 -6.66 -37.80
N ARG A 435 -13.19 -7.93 -37.83
CA ARG A 435 -13.35 -8.82 -39.00
C ARG A 435 -14.83 -8.99 -39.36
N LYS A 436 -15.69 -9.26 -38.37
CA LYS A 436 -17.15 -9.38 -38.56
C LYS A 436 -17.75 -8.06 -39.06
N ALA A 437 -17.35 -6.94 -38.48
CA ALA A 437 -17.81 -5.62 -38.90
C ALA A 437 -17.38 -5.29 -40.33
N ALA A 438 -16.12 -5.58 -40.70
CA ALA A 438 -15.59 -5.37 -42.04
C ALA A 438 -16.34 -6.20 -43.09
N ALA A 439 -16.70 -7.45 -42.77
CA ALA A 439 -17.50 -8.30 -43.65
C ALA A 439 -18.93 -7.77 -43.85
N ALA A 440 -19.54 -7.21 -42.80
CA ALA A 440 -20.89 -6.66 -42.87
C ALA A 440 -20.94 -5.28 -43.54
N LYS A 441 -19.98 -4.41 -43.23
CA LYS A 441 -19.88 -3.03 -43.70
C LYS A 441 -18.41 -2.61 -43.64
N PRO A 442 -17.63 -2.75 -44.74
CA PRO A 442 -16.21 -2.36 -44.75
C PRO A 442 -15.97 -0.90 -44.35
N THR A 443 -16.94 -0.02 -44.60
CA THR A 443 -16.91 1.41 -44.24
C THR A 443 -17.38 1.70 -42.82
N ALA A 444 -17.63 0.69 -41.97
CA ALA A 444 -17.98 0.89 -40.57
C ALA A 444 -16.84 1.66 -39.87
N PRO A 445 -17.11 2.88 -39.36
CA PRO A 445 -16.07 3.69 -38.76
C PRO A 445 -15.63 3.08 -37.42
N LEU A 446 -14.31 3.09 -37.18
CA LEU A 446 -13.76 3.14 -35.83
C LEU A 446 -13.65 4.62 -35.43
N PHE A 447 -13.53 4.91 -34.13
CA PHE A 447 -13.39 6.29 -33.65
C PHE A 447 -14.54 7.21 -34.06
N ASP A 448 -15.75 6.63 -34.15
CA ASP A 448 -16.98 7.36 -34.42
C ASP A 448 -17.45 8.10 -33.17
N ALA A 449 -17.90 9.34 -33.37
CA ALA A 449 -18.51 10.16 -32.32
C ALA A 449 -17.62 10.41 -31.08
N ILE A 450 -16.37 10.85 -31.31
CA ILE A 450 -15.49 11.34 -30.24
C ILE A 450 -16.05 12.67 -29.70
N THR A 451 -16.14 12.77 -28.39
CA THR A 451 -16.64 13.92 -27.65
C THR A 451 -15.49 14.89 -27.43
N GLY A 452 -15.63 16.10 -27.97
CA GLY A 452 -14.80 17.25 -27.67
C GLY A 452 -15.03 17.79 -26.27
N ASN A 453 -14.13 18.66 -25.82
CA ASN A 453 -14.14 19.16 -24.44
C ASN A 453 -15.36 20.03 -24.14
N ASP A 454 -15.95 20.67 -25.16
CA ASP A 454 -17.21 21.41 -25.06
C ASP A 454 -18.47 20.51 -25.09
N GLY A 455 -18.28 19.19 -25.15
CA GLY A 455 -19.34 18.20 -25.28
C GLY A 455 -19.84 18.02 -26.72
N ALA A 456 -19.30 18.73 -27.71
CA ALA A 456 -19.63 18.50 -29.10
C ALA A 456 -19.02 17.20 -29.61
N VAL A 457 -19.67 16.54 -30.57
CA VAL A 457 -19.28 15.22 -31.04
C VAL A 457 -18.75 15.32 -32.47
N PHE A 458 -17.55 14.77 -32.71
CA PHE A 458 -16.84 14.84 -33.98
C PHE A 458 -16.36 13.45 -34.43
N PRO A 459 -16.17 13.21 -35.75
CA PRO A 459 -15.35 12.09 -36.21
C PRO A 459 -13.90 12.29 -35.76
N LEU A 460 -13.04 11.26 -35.92
CA LEU A 460 -11.60 11.35 -35.65
C LEU A 460 -11.04 12.73 -36.08
N PRO A 461 -10.57 13.57 -35.13
CA PRO A 461 -10.17 14.93 -35.44
C PRO A 461 -8.99 14.96 -36.43
N PRO A 462 -8.67 16.12 -37.03
CA PRO A 462 -7.36 16.34 -37.63
C PRO A 462 -6.30 16.32 -36.53
N LEU A 463 -5.84 15.12 -36.19
CA LEU A 463 -4.96 14.80 -35.07
C LEU A 463 -3.49 15.17 -35.37
N GLY A 464 -3.25 16.34 -35.97
CA GLY A 464 -1.91 16.87 -36.29
C GLY A 464 -1.01 17.09 -35.06
N SER A 465 -1.56 16.89 -33.86
CA SER A 465 -0.89 17.00 -32.56
C SER A 465 -0.67 15.65 -31.86
N ILE A 466 -1.16 14.52 -32.39
CA ILE A 466 -0.80 13.20 -31.87
C ILE A 466 0.58 12.84 -32.42
N GLY A 467 1.59 12.95 -31.57
CA GLY A 467 2.95 12.55 -31.92
C GLY A 467 3.00 11.09 -32.39
N GLY A 468 3.69 10.83 -33.49
CA GLY A 468 4.11 9.50 -33.96
C GLY A 468 3.05 8.53 -34.48
N TYR A 469 1.80 8.59 -34.02
CA TYR A 469 0.78 7.54 -34.28
C TYR A 469 -0.41 7.99 -35.12
N LEU A 470 -0.46 9.25 -35.57
CA LEU A 470 -1.54 9.75 -36.42
C LEU A 470 -1.82 8.83 -37.63
N ASP A 471 -0.75 8.33 -38.27
CA ASP A 471 -0.84 7.46 -39.44
C ASP A 471 -1.52 6.13 -39.11
N GLU A 472 -1.31 5.59 -37.90
CA GLU A 472 -1.95 4.36 -37.43
C GLU A 472 -3.46 4.56 -37.25
N TYR A 473 -3.89 5.67 -36.64
CA TYR A 473 -5.32 6.01 -36.55
C TYR A 473 -5.95 6.23 -37.93
N ILE A 474 -5.24 6.89 -38.85
CA ILE A 474 -5.71 7.10 -40.23
C ILE A 474 -5.87 5.77 -40.97
N ALA A 475 -4.89 4.87 -40.83
CA ALA A 475 -4.91 3.54 -41.42
C ALA A 475 -5.99 2.63 -40.81
N ALA A 476 -6.47 2.94 -39.60
CA ALA A 476 -7.49 2.19 -38.89
C ALA A 476 -8.89 2.87 -38.84
N LYS A 477 -9.13 3.94 -39.61
CA LYS A 477 -10.39 4.73 -39.56
C LYS A 477 -11.67 3.92 -39.79
N THR A 478 -11.60 2.81 -40.50
CA THR A 478 -12.75 1.91 -40.75
C THR A 478 -12.34 0.47 -40.57
N ALA A 479 -13.33 -0.39 -40.30
CA ALA A 479 -13.10 -1.82 -40.12
C ALA A 479 -12.42 -2.45 -41.36
N GLY A 480 -12.82 -2.04 -42.57
CA GLY A 480 -12.21 -2.52 -43.81
C GLY A 480 -10.77 -2.05 -43.99
N GLN A 481 -10.43 -0.82 -43.62
CA GLN A 481 -9.05 -0.32 -43.69
C GLN A 481 -8.14 -1.05 -42.71
N PHE A 482 -8.60 -1.26 -41.46
CA PHE A 482 -7.84 -2.04 -40.47
C PHE A 482 -7.57 -3.46 -40.98
N MET A 483 -8.60 -4.14 -41.50
CA MET A 483 -8.46 -5.51 -42.03
C MET A 483 -7.59 -5.61 -43.29
N ALA A 484 -7.39 -4.52 -44.02
CA ALA A 484 -6.49 -4.47 -45.18
C ALA A 484 -5.02 -4.30 -44.79
N ASN A 485 -4.73 -3.89 -43.56
CA ASN A 485 -3.37 -3.74 -43.03
C ASN A 485 -2.90 -5.06 -42.38
N ALA A 486 -2.16 -5.86 -43.14
CA ALA A 486 -1.70 -7.17 -42.69
C ALA A 486 -0.81 -7.10 -41.42
N ASP A 487 0.00 -6.04 -41.30
CA ASP A 487 0.89 -5.86 -40.14
C ASP A 487 0.10 -5.49 -38.88
N ALA A 488 -0.91 -4.63 -39.00
CA ALA A 488 -1.80 -4.30 -37.88
C ALA A 488 -2.61 -5.52 -37.40
N VAL A 489 -3.06 -6.37 -38.33
CA VAL A 489 -3.74 -7.63 -37.99
C VAL A 489 -2.79 -8.61 -37.31
N ALA A 490 -1.58 -8.82 -37.86
CA ALA A 490 -0.59 -9.72 -37.29
C ALA A 490 -0.11 -9.28 -35.90
N LEU A 491 -0.01 -7.96 -35.67
CA LEU A 491 0.33 -7.40 -34.37
C LEU A 491 -0.63 -7.86 -33.27
N GLN A 492 -1.95 -7.92 -33.53
CA GLN A 492 -2.93 -8.29 -32.50
C GLN A 492 -2.67 -9.70 -31.97
N THR A 493 -2.41 -10.66 -32.85
CA THR A 493 -2.06 -12.04 -32.45
C THR A 493 -0.76 -12.08 -31.64
N LYS A 494 0.22 -11.25 -32.01
CA LYS A 494 1.48 -11.18 -31.27
C LYS A 494 1.28 -10.62 -29.86
N VAL A 495 0.53 -9.52 -29.73
CA VAL A 495 0.20 -8.92 -28.42
C VAL A 495 -0.63 -9.90 -27.59
N GLN A 496 -1.60 -10.59 -28.19
CA GLN A 496 -2.37 -11.64 -27.48
C GLN A 496 -1.45 -12.72 -26.92
N LYS A 497 -0.44 -13.16 -27.67
CA LYS A 497 0.53 -14.14 -27.15
C LYS A 497 1.26 -13.60 -25.92
N THR A 498 1.77 -12.37 -25.97
CA THR A 498 2.43 -11.72 -24.83
C THR A 498 1.50 -11.65 -23.62
N LEU A 499 0.25 -11.27 -23.84
CA LEU A 499 -0.80 -11.20 -22.81
C LEU A 499 -1.16 -12.57 -22.24
N ASN A 500 -1.19 -13.63 -23.05
CA ASN A 500 -1.45 -14.99 -22.60
C ASN A 500 -0.33 -15.52 -21.67
N ASP A 501 0.92 -15.13 -21.92
CA ASP A 501 2.05 -15.45 -21.04
C ASP A 501 1.83 -14.80 -19.65
N GLN A 502 1.38 -13.54 -19.58
CA GLN A 502 1.05 -12.87 -18.31
C GLN A 502 -0.19 -13.47 -17.62
N LYS A 503 -1.24 -13.77 -18.40
CA LYS A 503 -2.45 -14.44 -17.90
C LYS A 503 -2.11 -15.80 -17.29
N THR A 504 -1.11 -16.51 -17.81
CA THR A 504 -0.63 -17.78 -17.24
C THR A 504 0.03 -17.59 -15.87
N ILE A 505 0.83 -16.54 -15.70
CA ILE A 505 1.41 -16.18 -14.41
C ILE A 505 0.31 -15.87 -13.40
N LEU A 506 -0.65 -15.00 -13.76
CA LEU A 506 -1.78 -14.65 -12.88
C LEU A 506 -2.60 -15.89 -12.49
N LYS A 507 -2.90 -16.79 -13.42
CA LYS A 507 -3.60 -18.05 -13.12
C LYS A 507 -2.88 -18.88 -12.07
N LYS A 508 -1.56 -19.02 -12.21
CA LYS A 508 -0.72 -19.76 -11.27
C LYS A 508 -0.67 -19.08 -9.91
N GLU A 509 -0.29 -17.80 -9.89
CA GLU A 509 0.04 -17.07 -8.67
C GLU A 509 -1.19 -16.66 -7.85
N LEU A 510 -2.34 -16.49 -8.49
CA LEU A 510 -3.61 -16.14 -7.86
C LEU A 510 -4.58 -17.34 -7.75
N SER A 511 -4.15 -18.54 -8.18
CA SER A 511 -4.99 -19.75 -8.22
C SER A 511 -6.32 -19.51 -8.97
N LEU A 512 -6.24 -18.95 -10.18
CA LEU A 512 -7.38 -18.65 -11.04
C LEU A 512 -7.51 -19.65 -12.19
N LYS A 513 -8.72 -19.76 -12.74
CA LYS A 513 -9.06 -20.52 -13.95
C LYS A 513 -9.47 -19.58 -15.08
N ASP A 514 -9.57 -20.09 -16.30
CA ASP A 514 -9.95 -19.26 -17.47
C ASP A 514 -11.31 -18.56 -17.27
N SER A 515 -12.26 -19.19 -16.56
CA SER A 515 -13.56 -18.57 -16.27
C SER A 515 -13.50 -17.41 -15.26
N ASP A 516 -12.33 -17.17 -14.65
CA ASP A 516 -12.10 -16.02 -13.77
C ASP A 516 -11.58 -14.79 -14.54
N PHE A 517 -11.48 -14.87 -15.86
CA PHE A 517 -11.11 -13.74 -16.72
C PHE A 517 -12.32 -13.24 -17.49
N ILE A 518 -12.41 -11.92 -17.65
CA ILE A 518 -13.38 -11.21 -18.48
C ILE A 518 -12.56 -10.54 -19.58
N ASP A 519 -12.55 -11.16 -20.75
CA ASP A 519 -11.79 -10.65 -21.90
C ASP A 519 -12.50 -9.44 -22.52
N LEU A 520 -11.78 -8.32 -22.62
CA LEU A 520 -12.28 -7.05 -23.15
C LEU A 520 -11.57 -6.70 -24.47
N PRO A 521 -12.31 -6.34 -25.53
CA PRO A 521 -11.73 -6.06 -26.84
C PRO A 521 -10.92 -4.76 -26.83
N ILE A 522 -9.61 -4.85 -27.06
CA ILE A 522 -8.69 -3.71 -27.18
C ILE A 522 -7.73 -3.97 -28.34
N LEU A 523 -7.65 -3.03 -29.30
CA LEU A 523 -6.64 -3.06 -30.36
C LEU A 523 -5.36 -2.36 -29.91
N PHE A 524 -4.21 -2.84 -30.38
CA PHE A 524 -2.90 -2.25 -30.13
C PHE A 524 -2.21 -1.79 -31.42
N THR A 525 -1.27 -0.85 -31.30
CA THR A 525 -0.33 -0.47 -32.35
C THR A 525 1.09 -0.37 -31.79
N ALA A 526 2.09 -0.33 -32.68
CA ALA A 526 3.52 -0.26 -32.34
C ALA A 526 4.30 0.36 -33.51
N THR A 527 5.36 1.11 -33.20
CA THR A 527 6.28 1.68 -34.20
C THR A 527 7.05 0.57 -34.91
N ASP A 528 7.60 -0.38 -34.15
CA ASP A 528 8.12 -1.65 -34.67
C ASP A 528 7.31 -2.85 -34.15
N LYS A 529 6.43 -3.35 -35.01
CA LYS A 529 5.53 -4.48 -34.73
C LYS A 529 6.30 -5.80 -34.56
N THR A 530 7.54 -5.91 -35.07
CA THR A 530 8.36 -7.13 -35.00
C THR A 530 9.02 -7.33 -33.64
N VAL A 531 9.24 -6.25 -32.89
CA VAL A 531 9.78 -6.30 -31.52
C VAL A 531 8.86 -5.69 -30.46
N LEU A 532 7.67 -5.22 -30.86
CA LEU A 532 6.75 -4.46 -30.00
C LEU A 532 7.39 -3.17 -29.48
N LEU A 533 8.23 -2.52 -30.29
CA LEU A 533 8.79 -1.22 -29.91
C LEU A 533 7.66 -0.19 -29.88
N ASP A 534 7.65 0.58 -28.80
CA ASP A 534 6.63 1.57 -28.51
C ASP A 534 5.19 1.04 -28.70
N CYS A 535 4.88 -0.13 -28.12
CA CYS A 535 3.53 -0.66 -28.21
C CYS A 535 2.55 0.10 -27.30
N ILE A 536 1.43 0.57 -27.86
CA ILE A 536 0.36 1.28 -27.14
C ILE A 536 -1.01 0.72 -27.51
N ALA A 537 -2.03 1.03 -26.72
CA ALA A 537 -3.42 0.84 -27.11
C ALA A 537 -3.77 1.75 -28.31
N LEU A 538 -4.31 1.17 -29.38
CA LEU A 538 -4.84 1.88 -30.56
C LEU A 538 -6.29 2.34 -30.34
N THR A 539 -7.06 1.59 -29.58
CA THR A 539 -8.40 1.96 -29.10
C THR A 539 -8.34 2.11 -27.59
N PRO A 540 -9.12 3.01 -26.96
CA PRO A 540 -9.02 3.22 -25.52
C PRO A 540 -9.07 1.93 -24.71
N GLY A 541 -8.07 1.77 -23.85
CA GLY A 541 -7.82 0.57 -23.07
C GLY A 541 -8.93 0.32 -22.06
N SER A 542 -9.98 -0.41 -22.44
CA SER A 542 -11.18 -0.59 -21.59
C SER A 542 -10.90 -1.20 -20.22
N VAL A 543 -9.80 -1.92 -20.06
CA VAL A 543 -9.36 -2.48 -18.76
C VAL A 543 -8.77 -1.43 -17.81
N ASN A 544 -8.22 -0.33 -18.34
CA ASN A 544 -7.69 0.82 -17.61
C ASN A 544 -8.87 1.71 -17.14
N MET A 545 -9.79 1.08 -16.41
CA MET A 545 -11.05 1.64 -15.92
C MET A 545 -10.94 2.01 -14.45
N LEU A 546 -11.75 2.98 -14.03
CA LEU A 546 -11.91 3.28 -12.61
C LEU A 546 -12.98 2.35 -12.00
N VAL A 547 -12.58 1.53 -11.02
CA VAL A 547 -13.48 0.62 -10.28
C VAL A 547 -13.89 1.25 -8.95
N VAL A 548 -15.15 1.69 -8.88
CA VAL A 548 -15.70 2.40 -7.71
C VAL A 548 -16.52 1.43 -6.88
N THR A 549 -15.88 0.81 -5.90
CA THR A 549 -16.49 -0.21 -5.05
C THR A 549 -17.31 0.45 -3.94
N LYS A 550 -18.52 -0.05 -3.74
CA LYS A 550 -19.49 0.38 -2.74
C LYS A 550 -19.69 -0.74 -1.71
N ALA A 551 -20.39 -0.40 -0.64
CA ALA A 551 -20.85 -1.38 0.35
C ALA A 551 -21.45 -2.64 -0.31
N GLY A 552 -21.09 -3.81 0.22
CA GLY A 552 -21.52 -5.11 -0.29
C GLY A 552 -20.82 -5.56 -1.57
N ARG A 553 -19.68 -4.95 -1.92
CA ARG A 553 -18.86 -5.26 -3.12
C ARG A 553 -19.60 -5.05 -4.45
N LYS A 554 -20.54 -4.10 -4.46
CA LYS A 554 -21.11 -3.59 -5.71
C LYS A 554 -20.17 -2.55 -6.29
N ALA A 555 -20.09 -2.42 -7.61
CA ALA A 555 -19.18 -1.44 -8.23
C ALA A 555 -19.82 -0.67 -9.38
N ASP A 556 -19.49 0.61 -9.50
CA ASP A 556 -19.58 1.30 -10.80
C ASP A 556 -18.24 1.09 -11.52
N LEU A 557 -18.30 0.58 -12.75
CA LEU A 557 -17.15 0.44 -13.65
C LEU A 557 -17.18 1.62 -14.61
N ILE A 558 -16.24 2.55 -14.46
CA ILE A 558 -16.13 3.72 -15.31
C ILE A 558 -15.08 3.44 -16.37
N ILE A 559 -15.56 2.96 -17.51
CA ILE A 559 -14.78 2.34 -18.59
C ILE A 559 -14.44 3.41 -19.64
N PRO A 560 -13.17 3.50 -20.08
CA PRO A 560 -12.79 4.25 -21.27
C PRO A 560 -13.66 3.85 -22.46
N LYS A 561 -14.37 4.80 -23.07
CA LYS A 561 -15.22 4.49 -24.24
C LYS A 561 -14.34 3.88 -25.35
N PRO A 562 -14.61 2.64 -25.82
CA PRO A 562 -13.62 1.86 -26.59
C PRO A 562 -13.53 2.22 -28.08
N PHE A 563 -14.49 2.98 -28.62
CA PHE A 563 -14.47 3.43 -30.02
C PHE A 563 -14.26 2.35 -31.10
N GLY A 564 -14.79 1.15 -30.85
CA GLY A 564 -14.80 0.07 -31.85
C GLY A 564 -15.69 0.37 -33.06
N PRO A 565 -15.80 -0.58 -34.01
CA PRO A 565 -16.59 -0.40 -35.23
C PRO A 565 -18.07 -0.10 -34.95
N VAL A 566 -18.65 0.87 -35.67
CA VAL A 566 -20.09 1.19 -35.59
C VAL A 566 -20.83 0.73 -36.85
N LEU A 567 -21.67 -0.30 -36.71
CA LEU A 567 -22.53 -0.78 -37.81
C LEU A 567 -23.81 0.05 -37.98
N GLY A 568 -24.29 0.66 -36.90
CA GLY A 568 -25.50 1.48 -36.85
C GLY A 568 -25.31 2.91 -37.36
N ALA A 569 -26.18 3.81 -36.89
CA ALA A 569 -26.03 5.25 -37.08
C ALA A 569 -24.87 5.79 -36.22
N THR A 570 -24.29 6.92 -36.64
CA THR A 570 -23.24 7.61 -35.88
C THR A 570 -23.68 7.87 -34.42
N GLY A 571 -22.77 7.65 -33.48
CA GLY A 571 -23.01 7.80 -32.04
C GLY A 571 -23.78 6.67 -31.37
N THR A 572 -24.18 5.63 -32.11
CA THR A 572 -24.73 4.40 -31.50
C THR A 572 -23.62 3.53 -30.90
N LYS A 573 -23.99 2.60 -30.02
CA LYS A 573 -23.01 1.68 -29.40
C LYS A 573 -22.21 0.93 -30.47
N SER A 574 -20.89 1.02 -30.35
CA SER A 574 -19.94 0.23 -31.14
C SER A 574 -20.06 -1.27 -30.84
N GLU A 575 -19.52 -2.10 -31.72
CA GLU A 575 -19.43 -3.55 -31.47
C GLU A 575 -18.59 -3.89 -30.23
N PHE A 576 -17.61 -3.04 -29.87
CA PHE A 576 -16.82 -3.22 -28.65
C PHE A 576 -17.65 -2.92 -27.39
N GLU A 577 -18.43 -1.83 -27.38
CA GLU A 577 -19.35 -1.54 -26.27
C GLU A 577 -20.37 -2.68 -26.07
N LYS A 578 -20.93 -3.22 -27.15
CA LYS A 578 -21.87 -4.36 -27.07
C LYS A 578 -21.20 -5.61 -26.49
N ALA A 579 -19.96 -5.88 -26.88
CA ALA A 579 -19.20 -7.01 -26.36
C ALA A 579 -18.90 -6.85 -24.87
N ILE A 580 -18.47 -5.66 -24.45
CA ILE A 580 -18.20 -5.32 -23.03
C ILE A 580 -19.49 -5.42 -22.20
N ASP A 581 -20.62 -4.86 -22.68
CA ASP A 581 -21.92 -5.01 -22.01
C ASP A 581 -22.27 -6.48 -21.81
N THR A 582 -22.05 -7.32 -22.85
CA THR A 582 -22.32 -8.76 -22.80
C THR A 582 -21.41 -9.47 -21.80
N ALA A 583 -20.13 -9.09 -21.74
CA ALA A 583 -19.15 -9.67 -20.83
C ALA A 583 -19.48 -9.39 -19.36
N PHE A 584 -20.02 -8.21 -19.04
CA PHE A 584 -20.43 -7.83 -17.68
C PHE A 584 -21.89 -8.16 -17.33
N ALA A 585 -22.76 -8.43 -18.31
CA ALA A 585 -24.17 -8.76 -18.07
C ALA A 585 -24.42 -9.89 -17.04
N PRO A 586 -23.58 -10.94 -16.94
CA PRO A 586 -23.75 -11.99 -15.93
C PRO A 586 -23.55 -11.52 -14.48
N ASN A 587 -22.93 -10.36 -14.26
CA ASN A 587 -22.60 -9.85 -12.93
C ASN A 587 -23.56 -8.70 -12.54
N PRO A 588 -24.60 -8.96 -11.74
CA PRO A 588 -25.58 -7.95 -11.36
C PRO A 588 -25.06 -6.96 -10.30
N ASP A 589 -23.89 -7.20 -9.71
CA ASP A 589 -23.30 -6.34 -8.69
C ASP A 589 -22.47 -5.20 -9.32
N VAL A 590 -22.24 -5.22 -10.63
CA VAL A 590 -21.53 -4.16 -11.35
C VAL A 590 -22.44 -3.35 -12.26
N LYS A 591 -22.12 -2.06 -12.42
CA LYS A 591 -22.78 -1.16 -13.36
C LYS A 591 -21.74 -0.52 -14.27
N VAL A 592 -21.88 -0.74 -15.57
CA VAL A 592 -20.99 -0.18 -16.60
C VAL A 592 -21.39 1.25 -16.95
N HIS A 593 -20.40 2.14 -17.00
CA HIS A 593 -20.51 3.51 -17.53
C HIS A 593 -19.38 3.72 -18.53
N TYR A 594 -19.71 4.14 -19.75
CA TYR A 594 -18.70 4.56 -20.72
C TYR A 594 -18.46 6.05 -20.59
N VAL A 595 -17.21 6.43 -20.35
CA VAL A 595 -16.78 7.83 -20.34
C VAL A 595 -15.73 8.00 -21.42
N ASP A 596 -15.92 9.04 -22.24
CA ASP A 596 -14.98 9.38 -23.30
C ASP A 596 -13.79 10.13 -22.72
N CYS A 597 -12.62 9.53 -22.84
CA CYS A 597 -11.33 10.08 -22.44
C CYS A 597 -10.39 10.23 -23.63
N PHE A 598 -10.89 10.18 -24.88
CA PHE A 598 -10.06 10.06 -26.06
C PHE A 598 -9.07 11.22 -26.17
N LEU A 599 -9.57 12.46 -26.19
CA LEU A 599 -8.73 13.65 -26.31
C LEU A 599 -8.00 14.02 -25.02
N THR A 600 -8.56 13.65 -23.87
CA THR A 600 -8.08 14.09 -22.56
C THR A 600 -7.06 13.15 -21.94
N TYR A 601 -7.04 11.87 -22.32
CA TYR A 601 -6.08 10.90 -21.78
C TYR A 601 -5.55 9.94 -22.87
N HIS A 602 -6.42 9.33 -23.68
CA HIS A 602 -6.02 8.24 -24.59
C HIS A 602 -4.92 8.65 -25.58
N ILE A 603 -5.07 9.81 -26.23
CA ILE A 603 -4.07 10.29 -27.20
C ILE A 603 -2.72 10.65 -26.55
N MET A 604 -2.67 10.68 -25.21
CA MET A 604 -1.47 10.83 -24.39
C MET A 604 -1.03 9.52 -23.73
N GLN A 605 -1.49 8.37 -24.26
CA GLN A 605 -1.05 7.02 -23.90
C GLN A 605 -1.47 6.58 -22.49
N GLY A 606 -2.61 7.05 -21.98
CA GLY A 606 -3.20 6.54 -20.75
C GLY A 606 -4.71 6.70 -20.77
N GLU A 607 -5.42 6.11 -19.80
CA GLU A 607 -6.89 6.17 -19.77
C GLU A 607 -7.43 6.72 -18.45
N ILE A 608 -8.66 6.35 -18.11
CA ILE A 608 -9.38 6.83 -16.93
C ILE A 608 -8.64 6.41 -15.66
N HIS A 609 -8.16 5.17 -15.57
CA HIS A 609 -7.44 4.71 -14.38
C HIS A 609 -6.15 5.53 -14.20
N CYS A 610 -5.30 5.63 -15.23
CA CYS A 610 -4.07 6.45 -15.16
C CYS A 610 -4.32 7.91 -14.73
N GLY A 611 -5.45 8.49 -15.18
CA GLY A 611 -5.84 9.87 -14.90
C GLY A 611 -6.45 10.12 -13.52
N THR A 612 -6.87 9.06 -12.82
CA THR A 612 -7.56 9.13 -11.52
C THR A 612 -6.79 8.35 -10.46
N ASN A 613 -7.16 8.48 -9.19
CA ASN A 613 -6.67 7.60 -8.12
C ASN A 613 -7.78 7.50 -7.06
N SER A 614 -7.78 6.50 -6.20
CA SER A 614 -8.86 6.30 -5.23
C SER A 614 -8.35 6.03 -3.81
N ASN A 615 -8.89 6.79 -2.84
CA ASN A 615 -8.79 6.42 -1.44
C ASN A 615 -9.91 5.44 -1.09
N ARG A 616 -9.59 4.43 -0.29
CA ARG A 616 -10.50 3.36 0.08
C ARG A 616 -10.52 3.19 1.59
N LYS A 617 -11.60 2.60 2.08
CA LYS A 617 -11.77 2.35 3.50
C LYS A 617 -10.97 1.10 3.93
N PRO A 618 -10.15 1.17 4.99
CA PRO A 618 -9.56 -0.02 5.61
C PRO A 618 -10.60 -1.11 5.89
N PRO A 619 -10.37 -2.36 5.44
CA PRO A 619 -11.26 -3.47 5.75
C PRO A 619 -11.21 -3.76 7.26
N THR A 620 -12.31 -4.29 7.79
CA THR A 620 -12.41 -4.62 9.23
C THR A 620 -11.50 -5.77 9.65
N LYS A 621 -10.96 -6.54 8.68
CA LYS A 621 -10.06 -7.65 8.94
C LYS A 621 -8.68 -7.11 9.34
N LYS A 622 -8.15 -7.58 10.46
CA LYS A 622 -6.85 -7.12 10.96
C LYS A 622 -5.73 -8.06 10.53
N TRP A 623 -4.59 -7.52 10.14
CA TRP A 623 -3.50 -8.28 9.51
C TRP A 623 -2.80 -9.28 10.43
N TRP A 624 -2.90 -9.06 11.74
CA TRP A 624 -2.35 -9.95 12.75
C TRP A 624 -3.24 -11.17 13.05
N GLN A 625 -4.47 -11.21 12.50
CA GLN A 625 -5.47 -12.25 12.77
C GLN A 625 -5.40 -13.43 11.80
#